data_AF-A0A8T7B7D8-F1
#
_entry.id   AF-A0A8T7B7D8-F1
#
_cell.length_a   1.000
_cell.length_b   1.000
_cell.length_c   1.000
_cell.angle_alpha   90.00
_cell.angle_beta   90.00
_cell.angle_gamma   90.00
#
_symmetry.space_group_name_H-M   'P 1'
#
loop_
_entity.id
_entity.type
_entity.pdbx_description
1 polymer ?
#
loop_
_entity_poly.entity_id
_entity_poly.type
_entity_poly.pdbx_seq_one_letter_code
_entity_poly.pdbx_strand_id
1 'polypeptide(L)'
;MKRMHCRCGQLVYFDNHNCGNCGRELAFDPASLEMQAEETVGAGVRACVNRSSAIRCNWLAKPDSQHGYCLSCLTSKTIPDLSQPDNRERWRKLEAAKRRLLYDLLFLRLPVDETRLRFDFKEDRRTNPNVSEMNVTTGHASGVITINAAEADEVFREEMRQRFNEPWRT
;
A
#
# COMPACT_ATOMS: atom_id res chain seq x y z
N MET A 1 -8.37 13.63 4.92
CA MET A 1 -9.00 12.80 3.88
C MET A 1 -10.43 13.24 3.65
N LYS A 2 -10.88 13.24 2.38
CA LYS A 2 -12.26 13.51 1.95
C LYS A 2 -13.23 12.51 2.59
N ARG A 3 -14.42 12.98 3.01
CA ARG A 3 -15.51 12.10 3.47
C ARG A 3 -16.10 11.35 2.28
N MET A 4 -16.30 10.05 2.41
CA MET A 4 -16.79 9.18 1.34
C MET A 4 -18.02 8.42 1.84
N HIS A 5 -18.95 8.12 0.93
CA HIS A 5 -20.18 7.41 1.27
C HIS A 5 -20.36 6.20 0.34
N CYS A 6 -20.90 5.12 0.89
CA CYS A 6 -21.40 4.02 0.08
C CYS A 6 -22.66 4.48 -0.68
N ARG A 7 -23.02 3.77 -1.75
CA ARG A 7 -24.27 3.97 -2.49
C ARG A 7 -25.55 3.97 -1.63
N CYS A 8 -25.55 3.31 -0.47
CA CYS A 8 -26.68 3.33 0.47
C CYS A 8 -26.73 4.58 1.38
N GLY A 9 -25.79 5.52 1.22
CA GLY A 9 -25.68 6.73 2.05
C GLY A 9 -24.81 6.56 3.31
N GLN A 10 -24.39 5.34 3.66
CA GLN A 10 -23.54 5.10 4.82
C GLN A 10 -22.16 5.75 4.65
N LEU A 11 -21.67 6.43 5.68
CA LEU A 11 -20.30 6.93 5.73
C LEU A 11 -19.31 5.76 5.71
N VAL A 12 -18.31 5.83 4.83
CA VAL A 12 -17.24 4.84 4.68
C VAL A 12 -15.88 5.52 4.70
N TYR A 13 -14.86 4.75 5.07
CA TYR A 13 -13.49 5.19 5.25
C TYR A 13 -12.57 4.64 4.17
N PHE A 14 -11.42 5.29 4.00
CA PHE A 14 -10.44 5.01 2.95
C PHE A 14 -9.95 3.56 2.92
N ASP A 15 -9.88 2.89 4.07
CA ASP A 15 -9.39 1.52 4.20
C ASP A 15 -10.50 0.45 4.19
N ASN A 16 -11.78 0.83 3.98
CA ASN A 16 -12.86 -0.16 3.96
C ASN A 16 -12.84 -1.02 2.69
N HIS A 17 -13.23 -2.29 2.83
CA HIS A 17 -13.45 -3.23 1.71
C HIS A 17 -14.92 -3.50 1.44
N ASN A 18 -15.75 -3.32 2.45
CA ASN A 18 -17.18 -3.56 2.42
C ASN A 18 -17.90 -2.46 3.20
N CYS A 19 -19.14 -2.18 2.81
CA CYS A 19 -20.00 -1.30 3.58
C CYS A 19 -20.55 -2.06 4.80
N GLY A 20 -20.33 -1.52 6.00
CA GLY A 20 -20.84 -2.12 7.24
C GLY A 20 -22.37 -2.12 7.38
N ASN A 21 -23.09 -1.33 6.58
CA ASN A 21 -24.55 -1.26 6.62
C ASN A 21 -25.22 -2.18 5.58
N CYS A 22 -24.82 -2.11 4.31
CA CYS A 22 -25.47 -2.87 3.23
C CYS A 22 -24.65 -4.05 2.68
N GLY A 23 -23.46 -4.33 3.24
CA GLY A 23 -22.61 -5.46 2.85
C GLY A 23 -21.86 -5.31 1.53
N ARG A 24 -22.23 -4.32 0.69
CA ARG A 24 -21.64 -4.11 -0.63
C ARG A 24 -20.12 -4.07 -0.61
N GLU A 25 -19.49 -4.74 -1.56
CA GLU A 25 -18.07 -4.55 -1.81
C GLU A 25 -17.76 -3.11 -2.23
N LEU A 26 -16.67 -2.58 -1.67
CA LEU A 26 -16.17 -1.24 -1.92
C LEU A 26 -14.76 -1.31 -2.49
N ALA A 27 -14.43 -0.44 -3.43
CA ALA A 27 -13.06 -0.18 -3.84
C ALA A 27 -12.80 1.31 -4.06
N PHE A 28 -11.62 1.77 -3.64
CA PHE A 28 -11.20 3.15 -3.81
C PHE A 28 -10.82 3.43 -5.26
N ASP A 29 -11.39 4.47 -5.84
CA ASP A 29 -11.05 4.97 -7.16
C ASP A 29 -10.05 6.13 -7.05
N PRO A 30 -8.78 5.96 -7.48
CA PRO A 30 -7.80 7.03 -7.44
C PRO A 30 -8.09 8.19 -8.40
N ALA A 31 -8.95 8.02 -9.41
CA ALA A 31 -9.28 9.08 -10.35
C ALA A 31 -10.30 10.08 -9.77
N SER A 32 -11.36 9.57 -9.13
CA SER A 32 -12.39 10.39 -8.48
C SER A 32 -12.11 10.73 -7.01
N LEU A 33 -11.15 10.03 -6.39
CA LEU A 33 -10.85 10.07 -4.96
C LEU A 33 -12.08 9.72 -4.10
N GLU A 34 -12.84 8.71 -4.54
CA GLU A 34 -14.05 8.23 -3.88
C GLU A 34 -14.04 6.71 -3.71
N MET A 35 -14.88 6.22 -2.80
CA MET A 35 -15.15 4.80 -2.65
C MET A 35 -16.27 4.40 -3.60
N GLN A 36 -15.95 3.58 -4.59
CA GLN A 36 -16.92 2.95 -5.47
C GLN A 36 -17.50 1.72 -4.78
N ALA A 37 -18.82 1.56 -4.82
CA ALA A 37 -19.50 0.36 -4.37
C ALA A 37 -19.94 -0.46 -5.59
N GLU A 38 -20.00 -1.79 -5.45
CA GLU A 38 -20.61 -2.64 -6.47
C GLU A 38 -22.07 -2.19 -6.76
N GLU A 39 -22.54 -2.39 -8.00
CA GLU A 39 -23.87 -1.96 -8.47
C GLU A 39 -25.01 -2.75 -7.81
N THR A 40 -24.85 -4.07 -7.74
CA THR A 40 -25.72 -5.00 -7.01
C THR A 40 -24.87 -5.82 -6.06
N VAL A 41 -25.43 -6.21 -4.90
CA VAL A 41 -24.69 -7.01 -3.92
C VAL A 41 -24.29 -8.34 -4.55
N GLY A 42 -23.00 -8.66 -4.53
CA GLY A 42 -22.46 -9.88 -5.14
C GLY A 42 -22.07 -9.76 -6.62
N ALA A 43 -22.26 -8.60 -7.25
CA ALA A 43 -21.71 -8.35 -8.59
C ALA A 43 -20.19 -8.15 -8.57
N GLY A 44 -19.64 -7.79 -7.41
CA GLY A 44 -18.25 -7.44 -7.22
C GLY A 44 -17.91 -6.05 -7.74
N VAL A 45 -16.71 -5.61 -7.37
CA VAL A 45 -16.04 -4.44 -7.95
C VAL A 45 -14.81 -4.90 -8.71
N ARG A 46 -14.39 -4.14 -9.73
CA ARG A 46 -13.14 -4.41 -10.45
C ARG A 46 -11.93 -4.02 -9.59
N ALA A 47 -11.72 -4.73 -8.49
CA ALA A 47 -10.64 -4.49 -7.57
C ALA A 47 -9.27 -4.92 -8.12
N CYS A 48 -8.22 -4.35 -7.55
CA CYS A 48 -6.85 -4.79 -7.76
C CYS A 48 -6.69 -6.29 -7.48
N VAL A 49 -5.89 -6.98 -8.30
CA VAL A 49 -5.53 -8.40 -8.09
C VAL A 49 -4.99 -8.67 -6.68
N ASN A 50 -4.26 -7.71 -6.09
CA ASN A 50 -3.75 -7.85 -4.71
C ASN A 50 -4.83 -7.75 -3.62
N ARG A 51 -6.13 -7.67 -3.95
CA ARG A 51 -7.23 -7.76 -2.99
C ARG A 51 -7.24 -9.07 -2.21
N SER A 52 -6.93 -10.19 -2.86
CA SER A 52 -6.89 -11.52 -2.24
C SER A 52 -5.56 -11.86 -1.56
N SER A 53 -4.56 -10.98 -1.71
CA SER A 53 -3.24 -11.16 -1.10
C SER A 53 -3.19 -10.65 0.35
N ALA A 54 -2.05 -10.82 1.02
CA ALA A 54 -1.82 -10.38 2.39
C ALA A 54 -2.11 -8.89 2.63
N ILE A 55 -1.89 -8.02 1.62
CA ILE A 55 -2.12 -6.58 1.79
C ILE A 55 -3.58 -6.17 1.73
N ARG A 56 -4.46 -7.09 1.28
CA ARG A 56 -5.87 -6.85 1.01
C ARG A 56 -6.08 -5.51 0.32
N CYS A 57 -5.55 -5.33 -0.89
CA CYS A 57 -5.66 -4.05 -1.58
C CYS A 57 -7.14 -3.70 -1.84
N ASN A 58 -7.57 -2.50 -1.44
CA ASN A 58 -8.94 -2.04 -1.65
C ASN A 58 -9.08 -1.05 -2.81
N TRP A 59 -8.06 -0.81 -3.62
CA TRP A 59 -8.16 0.10 -4.76
C TRP A 59 -8.74 -0.61 -6.00
N LEU A 60 -9.40 0.15 -6.88
CA LEU A 60 -9.83 -0.32 -8.18
C LEU A 60 -8.62 -0.62 -9.08
N ALA A 61 -8.74 -1.68 -9.88
CA ALA A 61 -7.79 -1.96 -10.94
C ALA A 61 -7.79 -0.81 -11.96
N LYS A 62 -6.62 -0.43 -12.46
CA LYS A 62 -6.52 0.57 -13.53
C LYS A 62 -7.18 -0.02 -14.79
N PRO A 63 -8.06 0.71 -15.50
CA PRO A 63 -8.78 0.19 -16.65
C PRO A 63 -7.88 -0.46 -17.72
N ASP A 64 -6.71 0.12 -17.95
CA ASP A 64 -5.75 -0.32 -18.96
C ASP A 64 -4.68 -1.28 -18.42
N SER A 65 -4.81 -1.76 -17.17
CA SER A 65 -3.85 -2.71 -16.60
C SER A 65 -4.09 -4.10 -17.17
N GLN A 66 -3.12 -4.61 -17.94
CA GLN A 66 -3.14 -5.95 -18.50
C GLN A 66 -3.35 -7.06 -17.46
N HIS A 67 -2.89 -6.82 -16.22
CA HIS A 67 -2.96 -7.80 -15.12
C HIS A 67 -3.90 -7.37 -14.00
N GLY A 68 -4.75 -6.36 -14.21
CA GLY A 68 -5.73 -5.93 -13.21
C GLY A 68 -5.12 -5.32 -11.94
N TYR A 69 -3.93 -4.72 -12.03
CA TYR A 69 -3.34 -3.99 -10.90
C TYR A 69 -3.88 -2.56 -10.81
N CYS A 70 -4.02 -2.05 -9.58
CA CYS A 70 -4.32 -0.63 -9.34
C CYS A 70 -3.06 0.25 -9.50
N LEU A 71 -3.27 1.57 -9.60
CA LEU A 71 -2.20 2.56 -9.64
C LEU A 71 -1.16 2.37 -8.53
N SER A 72 -1.61 2.16 -7.28
CA SER A 72 -0.68 1.95 -6.15
C SER A 72 0.16 0.69 -6.31
N CYS A 73 -0.42 -0.45 -6.67
CA CYS A 73 0.34 -1.68 -6.79
C CYS A 73 1.31 -1.65 -7.98
N LEU A 74 0.99 -0.90 -9.04
CA LEU A 74 1.88 -0.71 -10.20
C LEU A 74 3.14 0.08 -9.84
N THR A 75 3.12 0.95 -8.82
CA THR A 75 4.33 1.65 -8.37
C THR A 75 5.31 0.74 -7.63
N SER A 76 4.88 -0.43 -7.14
CA SER A 76 5.80 -1.38 -6.50
C SER A 76 6.74 -1.98 -7.54
N LYS A 77 8.04 -1.90 -7.26
CA LYS A 77 9.09 -2.50 -8.08
C LYS A 77 9.65 -3.75 -7.41
N THR A 78 9.82 -3.74 -6.10
CA THR A 78 10.19 -4.91 -5.32
C THR A 78 9.32 -4.99 -4.06
N ILE A 79 8.85 -6.20 -3.76
CA ILE A 79 8.18 -6.53 -2.50
C ILE A 79 9.05 -7.51 -1.72
N PRO A 80 8.89 -7.60 -0.39
CA PRO A 80 9.63 -8.56 0.43
C PRO A 80 9.27 -10.00 0.07
N ASP A 81 10.15 -10.95 0.37
CA ASP A 81 9.91 -12.37 0.16
C ASP A 81 8.76 -12.87 1.06
N LEU A 82 7.61 -13.17 0.44
CA LEU A 82 6.40 -13.60 1.13
C LEU A 82 6.43 -15.07 1.59
N SER A 83 7.52 -15.80 1.31
CA SER A 83 7.80 -17.09 1.93
C SER A 83 8.08 -16.92 3.43
N GLN A 84 8.60 -15.76 3.84
CA GLN A 84 8.80 -15.41 5.24
C GLN A 84 7.48 -14.93 5.86
N PRO A 85 7.02 -15.51 6.98
CA PRO A 85 5.75 -15.17 7.60
C PRO A 85 5.60 -13.67 7.95
N ASP A 86 6.64 -13.08 8.56
CA ASP A 86 6.63 -11.69 9.02
C ASP A 86 6.52 -10.68 7.88
N ASN A 87 7.02 -11.05 6.71
CA ASN A 87 7.02 -10.18 5.53
C ASN A 87 5.63 -9.91 4.99
N ARG A 88 4.65 -10.79 5.25
CA ARG A 88 3.25 -10.55 4.85
C ARG A 88 2.67 -9.34 5.58
N GLU A 89 2.94 -9.26 6.87
CA GLU A 89 2.48 -8.15 7.71
C GLU A 89 3.25 -6.86 7.40
N ARG A 90 4.58 -6.94 7.23
CA ARG A 90 5.41 -5.81 6.80
C ARG A 90 4.93 -5.25 5.46
N TRP A 91 4.70 -6.12 4.49
CA TRP A 91 4.20 -5.73 3.17
C TRP A 91 2.82 -5.07 3.26
N ARG A 92 1.92 -5.59 4.11
CA ARG A 92 0.60 -4.98 4.36
C ARG A 92 0.72 -3.56 4.92
N LYS A 93 1.58 -3.36 5.94
CA LYS A 93 1.81 -2.03 6.54
C LYS A 93 2.41 -1.04 5.55
N LEU A 94 3.43 -1.46 4.79
CA LEU A 94 4.10 -0.62 3.79
C LEU A 94 3.15 -0.21 2.66
N GLU A 95 2.37 -1.16 2.13
CA GLU A 95 1.39 -0.86 1.09
C GLU A 95 0.25 0.04 1.60
N ALA A 96 -0.18 -0.11 2.86
CA ALA A 96 -1.16 0.79 3.46
C ALA A 96 -0.61 2.22 3.57
N ALA A 97 0.62 2.38 4.08
CA ALA A 97 1.27 3.69 4.17
C ALA A 97 1.49 4.32 2.79
N LYS A 98 1.96 3.54 1.82
CA LYS A 98 2.12 3.97 0.43
C LYS A 98 0.80 4.44 -0.19
N ARG A 99 -0.32 3.71 0.00
CA ARG A 99 -1.64 4.14 -0.51
C ARG A 99 -2.08 5.47 0.09
N ARG A 100 -1.78 5.73 1.36
CA ARG A 100 -2.05 7.04 1.98
C ARG A 100 -1.21 8.15 1.37
N LEU A 101 0.09 7.93 1.18
CA LEU A 101 0.96 8.87 0.48
C LEU A 101 0.45 9.17 -0.93
N LEU A 102 0.12 8.13 -1.71
CA LEU A 102 -0.40 8.31 -3.07
C LEU A 102 -1.74 9.03 -3.08
N TYR A 103 -2.62 8.76 -2.11
CA TYR A 103 -3.86 9.52 -1.93
C TYR A 103 -3.56 11.01 -1.74
N ASP A 104 -2.62 11.36 -0.86
CA ASP A 104 -2.29 12.75 -0.56
C ASP A 104 -1.70 13.45 -1.79
N LEU A 105 -0.82 12.77 -2.55
CA LEU A 105 -0.29 13.30 -3.81
C LEU A 105 -1.41 13.58 -4.82
N LEU A 106 -2.33 12.64 -5.02
CA LEU A 106 -3.46 12.80 -5.95
C LEU A 106 -4.42 13.90 -5.49
N PHE A 107 -4.70 13.98 -4.18
CA PHE A 107 -5.53 15.01 -3.59
C PHE A 107 -4.94 16.41 -3.79
N LEU A 108 -3.61 16.54 -3.66
CA LEU A 108 -2.86 17.77 -3.94
C LEU A 108 -2.63 18.02 -5.44
N ARG A 109 -3.17 17.15 -6.32
CA ARG A 109 -2.99 17.20 -7.79
C ARG A 109 -1.53 17.14 -8.23
N LEU A 110 -0.68 16.48 -7.45
CA LEU A 110 0.69 16.18 -7.82
C LEU A 110 0.74 14.95 -8.74
N PRO A 111 1.68 14.92 -9.70
CA PRO A 111 1.75 13.82 -10.67
C PRO A 111 2.14 12.51 -9.99
N VAL A 112 1.32 11.49 -10.19
CA VAL A 112 1.61 10.09 -9.83
C VAL A 112 1.64 9.28 -11.11
N ASP A 113 2.85 8.84 -11.47
CA ASP A 113 3.11 8.03 -12.66
C ASP A 113 3.84 6.76 -12.22
N GLU A 114 3.23 5.60 -12.45
CA GLU A 114 3.79 4.31 -12.04
C GLU A 114 5.09 3.93 -12.74
N THR A 115 5.46 4.62 -13.82
CA THR A 115 6.73 4.43 -14.52
C THR A 115 7.86 5.26 -13.92
N ARG A 116 7.52 6.37 -13.24
CA ARG A 116 8.49 7.33 -12.69
C ARG A 116 8.60 7.25 -11.17
N LEU A 117 7.48 7.08 -10.46
CA LEU A 117 7.44 6.92 -9.01
C LEU A 117 7.38 5.44 -8.66
N ARG A 118 8.48 4.91 -8.13
CA ARG A 118 8.62 3.48 -7.78
C ARG A 118 8.91 3.30 -6.30
N PHE A 119 8.47 2.16 -5.76
CA PHE A 119 8.76 1.74 -4.39
C PHE A 119 9.50 0.41 -4.39
N ASP A 120 10.67 0.40 -3.74
CA ASP A 120 11.49 -0.78 -3.50
C ASP A 120 11.42 -1.14 -2.01
N PHE A 121 10.59 -2.12 -1.66
CA PHE A 121 10.55 -2.68 -0.31
C PHE A 121 11.58 -3.81 -0.23
N LYS A 122 12.76 -3.50 0.30
CA LYS A 122 13.90 -4.42 0.32
C LYS A 122 14.13 -5.01 1.71
N GLU A 123 14.79 -6.15 1.73
CA GLU A 123 15.29 -6.77 2.95
C GLU A 123 16.82 -6.72 2.97
N ASP A 124 17.39 -6.91 4.15
CA ASP A 124 18.81 -7.14 4.30
C ASP A 124 19.07 -8.30 5.27
N ARG A 125 20.34 -8.70 5.38
CA ARG A 125 20.79 -9.83 6.19
C ARG A 125 20.50 -9.71 7.68
N ARG A 126 20.09 -8.54 8.18
CA ARG A 126 19.69 -8.39 9.59
C ARG A 126 18.34 -9.06 9.85
N THR A 127 17.47 -9.13 8.85
CA THR A 127 16.14 -9.77 8.97
C THR A 127 15.93 -10.96 8.05
N ASN A 128 16.74 -11.12 7.01
CA ASN A 128 16.68 -12.26 6.11
C ASN A 128 18.09 -12.70 5.70
N PRO A 129 18.68 -13.74 6.32
CA PRO A 129 20.05 -14.16 6.02
C PRO A 129 20.28 -14.59 4.56
N ASN A 130 19.21 -14.88 3.81
CA ASN A 130 19.29 -15.39 2.45
C ASN A 130 19.41 -14.29 1.39
N VAL A 131 19.31 -13.01 1.75
CA VAL A 131 19.49 -11.90 0.79
C VAL A 131 20.96 -11.47 0.70
N SER A 132 21.31 -10.80 -0.40
CA SER A 132 22.69 -10.38 -0.67
C SER A 132 23.09 -9.13 0.11
N GLU A 133 22.12 -8.26 0.35
CA GLU A 133 22.30 -6.94 0.94
C GLU A 133 22.64 -7.06 2.43
N MET A 134 23.77 -6.50 2.84
CA MET A 134 24.15 -6.47 4.26
C MET A 134 23.34 -5.44 5.05
N ASN A 135 23.03 -4.31 4.42
CA ASN A 135 22.27 -3.22 5.02
C ASN A 135 21.52 -2.47 3.92
N VAL A 136 20.19 -2.43 4.04
CA VAL A 136 19.33 -1.56 3.23
C VAL A 136 19.07 -0.28 4.01
N THR A 137 19.45 0.84 3.43
CA THR A 137 19.13 2.19 3.91
C THR A 137 17.86 2.69 3.24
N THR A 138 16.92 3.20 4.03
CA THR A 138 15.72 3.89 3.51
C THR A 138 16.09 5.27 2.95
N GLY A 139 15.58 5.59 1.77
CA GLY A 139 15.89 6.84 1.06
C GLY A 139 15.23 6.91 -0.31
N HIS A 140 15.65 7.86 -1.14
CA HIS A 140 15.14 7.99 -2.51
C HIS A 140 16.23 8.39 -3.50
N ALA A 141 16.12 7.90 -4.73
CA ALA A 141 16.98 8.31 -5.85
C ALA A 141 16.24 8.12 -7.18
N SER A 142 16.30 9.12 -8.06
CA SER A 142 15.77 9.05 -9.44
C SER A 142 14.34 8.50 -9.55
N GLY A 143 13.45 8.93 -8.66
CA GLY A 143 12.04 8.51 -8.65
C GLY A 143 11.77 7.16 -7.94
N VAL A 144 12.81 6.49 -7.44
CA VAL A 144 12.67 5.25 -6.66
C VAL A 144 12.82 5.57 -5.18
N ILE A 145 11.77 5.30 -4.39
CA ILE A 145 11.78 5.33 -2.94
C ILE A 145 12.10 3.92 -2.45
N THR A 146 13.24 3.77 -1.78
CA THR A 146 13.65 2.49 -1.17
C THR A 146 13.32 2.54 0.31
N ILE A 147 12.65 1.50 0.81
CA ILE A 147 12.32 1.34 2.23
C ILE A 147 12.79 -0.04 2.66
N ASN A 148 13.49 -0.11 3.79
CA ASN A 148 13.77 -1.39 4.42
C ASN A 148 12.49 -1.97 5.00
N ALA A 149 12.11 -3.17 4.56
CA ALA A 149 10.87 -3.83 4.97
C ALA A 149 10.78 -4.03 6.48
N ALA A 150 11.94 -4.21 7.15
CA ALA A 150 12.03 -4.33 8.60
C ALA A 150 11.60 -3.05 9.33
N GLU A 151 11.72 -1.86 8.73
CA GLU A 151 11.27 -0.59 9.35
C GLU A 151 9.74 -0.52 9.54
N ALA A 152 8.98 -1.39 8.86
CA ALA A 152 7.54 -1.51 9.10
C ALA A 152 7.20 -2.18 10.45
N ASP A 153 8.17 -2.85 11.07
CA ASP A 153 8.07 -3.44 12.40
C ASP A 153 8.45 -2.40 13.46
N GLU A 154 7.57 -2.19 14.43
CA GLU A 154 7.76 -1.20 15.50
C GLU A 154 8.90 -1.62 16.43
N VAL A 155 9.05 -2.91 16.71
CA VAL A 155 10.14 -3.42 17.56
C VAL A 155 11.48 -3.16 16.90
N PHE A 156 11.59 -3.46 15.61
CA PHE A 156 12.81 -3.20 14.85
C PHE A 156 13.12 -1.71 14.73
N ARG A 157 12.09 -0.86 14.55
CA ARG A 157 12.26 0.60 14.57
C ARG A 157 12.81 1.09 15.90
N GLU A 158 12.28 0.60 17.02
CA GLU A 158 12.76 0.99 18.36
C GLU A 158 14.17 0.47 18.64
N GLU A 159 14.50 -0.77 18.27
CA GLU A 159 15.86 -1.32 18.40
C GLU A 159 16.89 -0.52 17.59
N MET A 160 16.52 -0.12 16.37
CA MET A 160 17.36 0.73 15.52
C MET A 160 17.48 2.14 16.09
N ARG A 161 16.39 2.71 16.63
CA ARG A 161 16.41 4.02 17.32
C ARG A 161 17.42 4.00 18.48
N GLN A 162 17.40 2.95 19.30
CA GLN A 162 18.34 2.78 20.42
C GLN A 162 19.78 2.57 19.95
N ARG A 163 20.00 1.78 18.89
CA ARG A 163 21.34 1.51 18.35
C ARG A 163 22.00 2.73 17.69
N PHE A 164 21.22 3.58 17.02
CA PHE A 164 21.75 4.75 16.29
C PHE A 164 21.69 6.06 17.08
N ASN A 165 21.10 6.06 18.29
CA ASN A 165 20.93 7.24 19.14
C ASN A 165 20.27 8.42 18.41
N GLU A 166 19.28 8.12 17.56
CA GLU A 166 18.54 9.08 16.74
C GLU A 166 17.16 9.36 17.36
N PRO A 167 17.01 10.39 18.21
CA PRO A 167 15.78 10.63 18.96
C PRO A 167 14.54 10.98 18.10
N TRP A 168 14.72 11.30 16.82
CA TRP A 168 13.68 11.89 15.96
C TRP A 168 12.94 10.93 15.02
N ARG A 169 13.27 9.63 14.98
CA ARG A 169 12.54 8.65 14.16
C ARG A 169 11.28 8.16 14.89
N THR A 170 10.10 8.69 14.57
CA THR A 170 8.78 8.16 15.04
C THR A 170 8.19 7.17 14.06
#